data_AF-A0A7V9BYT5-F1
#
_entry.id   AF-A0A7V9BYT5-F1
#
_cell.length_a   1.000
_cell.length_b   1.000
_cell.length_c   1.000
_cell.angle_alpha   90.00
_cell.angle_beta   90.00
_cell.angle_gamma   90.00
#
_symmetry.space_group_name_H-M   'P 1'
#
loop_
_entity.id
_entity.type
_entity.pdbx_description
1 polymer ?
#
loop_
_entity_poly.entity_id
_entity_poly.type
_entity_poly.pdbx_seq_one_letter_code
_entity_poly.pdbx_strand_id
1 'polypeptide(L)'
;MINRRGVLRSTSAAATGAALLGALGGWLEPLAGWSARTGSAFSTDEVVALERVVTLFRDWRTAGAGLGPSAVLGHLGDVSDRLRGAPDDALTGRVFLAGAELAKIAASMHFDTGAHQLSQRYYVIAVQMATAAKQRSFAATVLAALARQCYDLGATADGLEIVGLAQHGTRHNASPTLRAMLATRLAWGHAQRGEVYAFHRAVGAAEESFAARQLARPEPHWLAGLDVAEMAGVIGARFRDLAHHEPTQAHHAATYISRALALRALARTRNRAFDLIGLARVHLLTGEPERGCALVGEALPMIDQRHPGRVGRKLADWNREATRYTSLPIVRDTQDRVCALATAT
;
A
#
# COMPACT_ATOMS: atom_id res chain seq x y z
N MET A 1 -2.04 2.95 29.91
CA MET A 1 -0.67 3.51 30.03
C MET A 1 0.31 2.63 29.26
N ILE A 2 0.57 2.94 27.99
CA ILE A 2 1.49 2.16 27.16
C ILE A 2 2.94 2.53 27.57
N ASN A 3 3.66 1.56 28.13
CA ASN A 3 4.99 1.74 28.70
C ASN A 3 6.07 1.70 27.59
N ARG A 4 7.06 2.61 27.69
CA ARG A 4 8.17 2.89 26.75
C ARG A 4 9.04 1.67 26.35
N ARG A 5 8.87 0.51 27.00
CA ARG A 5 9.60 -0.74 26.73
C ARG A 5 8.95 -1.64 25.65
N GLY A 6 7.72 -1.36 25.22
CA GLY A 6 6.99 -2.22 24.27
C GLY A 6 7.45 -2.14 22.81
N VAL A 7 8.13 -1.06 22.41
CA VAL A 7 8.44 -0.79 20.99
C VAL A 7 9.59 -1.68 20.44
N LEU A 8 10.37 -2.32 21.31
CA LEU A 8 11.55 -3.12 20.92
C LEU A 8 11.48 -4.60 21.31
N ARG A 9 10.37 -5.08 21.87
CA ARG A 9 10.16 -6.51 22.17
C ARG A 9 8.79 -6.97 21.70
N SER A 10 8.67 -7.28 20.42
CA SER A 10 7.62 -8.16 19.90
C SER A 10 8.26 -9.20 18.97
N THR A 11 8.85 -10.22 19.60
CA THR A 11 9.16 -11.49 18.96
C THR A 11 7.93 -12.39 19.07
N SER A 12 7.16 -12.45 18.00
CA SER A 12 6.19 -13.51 17.70
C SER A 12 5.79 -13.35 16.23
N ALA A 13 5.08 -14.33 15.65
CA ALA A 13 4.61 -14.33 14.27
C ALA A 13 3.92 -13.01 13.83
N ALA A 14 3.63 -12.88 12.53
CA ALA A 14 2.87 -11.73 12.00
C ALA A 14 1.67 -11.46 12.91
N ALA A 15 1.57 -10.24 13.44
CA ALA A 15 0.52 -9.92 14.37
C ALA A 15 -0.81 -9.88 13.60
N THR A 16 -1.81 -10.57 14.13
CA THR A 16 -3.18 -10.60 13.60
C THR A 16 -4.17 -10.31 14.73
N GLY A 17 -5.38 -9.90 14.37
CA GLY A 17 -6.48 -9.63 15.29
C GLY A 17 -6.09 -8.65 16.41
N ALA A 18 -6.49 -8.97 17.64
CA ALA A 18 -6.36 -8.07 18.79
C ALA A 18 -4.92 -7.60 19.09
N ALA A 19 -3.89 -8.41 18.78
CA ALA A 19 -2.50 -8.02 19.01
C ALA A 19 -2.06 -6.89 18.06
N LEU A 20 -2.47 -6.97 16.79
CA LEU A 20 -2.19 -5.93 15.80
C LEU A 20 -2.97 -4.66 16.12
N LEU A 21 -4.28 -4.79 16.41
CA LEU A 21 -5.13 -3.65 16.77
C LEU A 21 -4.68 -2.98 18.06
N GLY A 22 -4.25 -3.76 19.06
CA GLY A 22 -3.69 -3.24 20.31
C GLY A 22 -2.42 -2.41 20.09
N ALA A 23 -1.55 -2.85 19.18
CA ALA A 23 -0.37 -2.08 18.78
C ALA A 23 -0.73 -0.76 18.06
N LEU A 24 -1.89 -0.72 17.39
CA LEU A 24 -2.46 0.47 16.76
C LEU A 24 -3.30 1.33 17.70
N GLY A 25 -3.69 0.84 18.88
CA GLY A 25 -4.57 1.55 19.81
C GLY A 25 -4.03 2.93 20.22
N GLY A 26 -2.70 3.07 20.32
CA GLY A 26 -2.03 4.34 20.59
C GLY A 26 -2.09 5.37 19.44
N TRP A 27 -2.72 5.06 18.31
CA TRP A 27 -2.95 6.02 17.23
C TRP A 27 -4.08 6.99 17.55
N LEU A 28 -5.14 6.53 18.21
CA LEU A 28 -6.28 7.37 18.58
C LEU A 28 -5.97 8.24 19.81
N GLU A 29 -4.97 7.84 20.59
CA GLU A 29 -4.48 8.58 21.75
C GLU A 29 -3.34 9.52 21.36
N PRO A 30 -3.30 10.77 21.87
CA PRO A 30 -2.10 11.59 21.78
C PRO A 30 -0.94 10.87 22.48
N LEU A 31 0.23 10.78 21.85
CA LEU A 31 1.42 10.31 22.55
C LEU A 31 1.69 11.25 23.73
N ALA A 32 1.46 10.76 24.94
CA ALA A 32 1.77 11.48 26.16
C ALA A 32 3.30 11.46 26.39
N GLY A 33 3.86 12.64 26.65
CA GLY A 33 5.23 12.76 27.17
C GLY A 33 6.24 13.31 26.18
N TRP A 34 6.05 14.57 25.79
CA TRP A 34 7.14 15.41 25.30
C TRP A 34 8.05 15.74 26.49
N SER A 35 9.35 15.85 26.23
CA SER A 35 10.33 16.22 27.25
C SER A 35 10.22 17.72 27.55
N ALA A 36 10.21 18.11 28.83
CA ALA A 36 10.29 19.52 29.26
C ALA A 36 11.71 20.12 29.10
N ARG A 37 12.59 19.46 28.35
CA ARG A 37 13.95 19.95 28.09
C ARG A 37 13.91 21.23 27.27
N THR A 38 14.72 22.19 27.68
CA THR A 38 14.96 23.44 26.96
C THR A 38 16.11 23.25 25.94
N GLY A 39 15.95 23.80 24.73
CA GLY A 39 16.93 23.73 23.63
C GLY A 39 16.50 22.84 22.47
N SER A 40 16.77 23.25 21.22
CA SER A 40 16.36 22.49 20.02
C SER A 40 17.28 21.28 19.79
N ALA A 41 16.67 20.12 19.49
CA ALA A 41 17.40 18.88 19.22
C ALA A 41 17.93 18.76 17.78
N PHE A 42 17.48 19.65 16.88
CA PHE A 42 17.75 19.60 15.44
C PHE A 42 17.97 21.01 14.89
N SER A 43 18.87 21.16 13.92
CA SER A 43 18.97 22.40 13.14
C SER A 43 18.05 22.37 11.92
N THR A 44 17.70 23.54 11.39
CA THR A 44 16.89 23.64 10.16
C THR A 44 17.55 22.91 8.99
N ASP A 45 18.86 23.05 8.81
CA ASP A 45 19.61 22.45 7.70
C ASP A 45 19.62 20.91 7.79
N GLU A 46 19.75 20.36 9.01
CA GLU A 46 19.66 18.92 9.24
C GLU A 46 18.28 18.38 8.84
N VAL A 47 17.20 19.06 9.26
CA VAL A 47 15.83 18.64 8.93
C VAL A 47 15.59 18.70 7.41
N VAL A 48 16.03 19.75 6.75
CA VAL A 48 15.92 19.89 5.28
C VAL A 48 16.74 18.82 4.56
N ALA A 49 17.93 18.48 5.05
CA ALA A 49 18.73 17.40 4.50
C ALA A 49 18.04 16.04 4.65
N LEU A 50 17.45 15.76 5.82
CA LEU A 50 16.68 14.55 6.07
C LEU A 50 15.46 14.43 5.13
N GLU A 51 14.70 15.50 4.94
CA GLU A 51 13.53 15.52 4.04
C GLU A 51 13.92 15.24 2.57
N ARG A 52 15.10 15.72 2.13
CA ARG A 52 15.67 15.37 0.81
C ARG A 52 16.02 13.90 0.72
N VAL A 53 16.64 13.32 1.75
CA VAL A 53 16.95 11.88 1.82
C VAL A 53 15.68 11.03 1.75
N VAL A 54 14.63 11.42 2.48
CA VAL A 54 13.32 10.75 2.41
C VAL A 54 12.75 10.78 1.00
N THR A 55 12.85 11.92 0.32
CA THR A 55 12.38 12.07 -1.07
C THR A 55 13.15 11.16 -2.02
N LEU A 56 14.49 11.11 -1.90
CA LEU A 56 15.33 10.20 -2.68
C LEU A 56 14.94 8.73 -2.49
N PHE A 57 14.73 8.28 -1.25
CA PHE A 57 14.29 6.92 -0.98
C PHE A 57 12.90 6.61 -1.54
N ARG A 58 11.99 7.60 -1.52
CA ARG A 58 10.66 7.48 -2.12
C ARG A 58 10.76 7.28 -3.63
N ASP A 59 11.59 8.07 -4.29
CA ASP A 59 11.76 8.03 -5.74
C ASP A 59 12.43 6.73 -6.18
N TRP A 60 13.48 6.29 -5.48
CA TRP A 60 14.12 4.99 -5.71
C TRP A 60 13.13 3.82 -5.56
N ARG A 61 12.31 3.84 -4.51
CA ARG A 61 11.26 2.84 -4.31
C ARG A 61 10.25 2.86 -5.47
N THR A 62 9.83 4.03 -5.93
CA THR A 62 8.87 4.18 -7.02
C THR A 62 9.45 3.69 -8.35
N ALA A 63 10.72 3.99 -8.62
CA ALA A 63 11.43 3.50 -9.80
C ALA A 63 11.69 1.99 -9.76
N GLY A 64 11.58 1.36 -8.59
CA GLY A 64 11.95 -0.05 -8.42
C GLY A 64 13.47 -0.28 -8.46
N ALA A 65 14.27 0.77 -8.18
CA ALA A 65 15.71 0.63 -8.06
C ALA A 65 16.01 -0.35 -6.91
N GLY A 66 16.82 -1.38 -7.17
CA GLY A 66 17.09 -2.54 -6.29
C GLY A 66 17.80 -2.26 -4.97
N LEU A 67 17.61 -1.08 -4.37
CA LEU A 67 18.12 -0.74 -3.06
C LEU A 67 17.31 -1.44 -1.98
N GLY A 68 18.01 -2.22 -1.17
CA GLY A 68 17.44 -2.91 -0.02
C GLY A 68 17.04 -1.98 1.12
N PRO A 69 16.27 -2.47 2.10
CA PRO A 69 15.80 -1.66 3.22
C PRO A 69 16.91 -1.18 4.16
N SER A 70 18.12 -1.74 4.12
CA SER A 70 19.22 -1.43 5.06
C SER A 70 19.58 0.05 5.10
N ALA A 71 19.69 0.72 3.94
CA ALA A 71 19.99 2.15 3.88
C ALA A 71 18.89 3.01 4.52
N VAL A 72 17.62 2.66 4.28
CA VAL A 72 16.46 3.33 4.90
C VAL A 72 16.46 3.13 6.41
N LEU A 73 16.79 1.91 6.87
CA LEU A 73 16.83 1.57 8.29
C LEU A 73 17.97 2.26 9.04
N GLY A 74 19.12 2.48 8.41
CA GLY A 74 20.21 3.26 8.99
C GLY A 74 19.75 4.68 9.35
N HIS A 75 19.20 5.41 8.39
CA HIS A 75 18.64 6.75 8.63
C HIS A 75 17.48 6.74 9.64
N LEU A 76 16.61 5.73 9.61
CA LEU A 76 15.53 5.60 10.58
C LEU A 76 16.07 5.39 12.01
N GLY A 77 17.13 4.60 12.17
CA GLY A 77 17.81 4.37 13.44
C GLY A 77 18.39 5.66 14.01
N ASP A 78 19.18 6.38 13.21
CA ASP A 78 19.80 7.65 13.60
C ASP A 78 18.76 8.68 14.05
N VAL A 79 17.67 8.80 13.30
CA VAL A 79 16.55 9.70 13.63
C VAL A 79 15.85 9.26 14.91
N SER A 80 15.59 7.96 15.08
CA SER A 80 14.87 7.42 16.23
C SER A 80 15.62 7.63 17.54
N ASP A 81 16.95 7.50 17.52
CA ASP A 81 17.78 7.73 18.70
C ASP A 81 17.81 9.20 19.10
N ARG A 82 17.90 10.12 18.14
CA ARG A 82 17.86 11.57 18.41
C ARG A 82 16.49 12.08 18.86
N LEU A 83 15.40 11.48 18.38
CA LEU A 83 14.04 11.82 18.81
C LEU A 83 13.78 11.44 20.28
N ARG A 84 14.59 10.55 20.87
CA ARG A 84 14.45 10.11 22.26
C ARG A 84 14.72 11.28 23.23
N GLY A 85 13.66 11.89 23.73
CA GLY A 85 13.73 12.99 24.70
C GLY A 85 13.87 14.39 24.07
N ALA A 86 13.63 14.51 22.76
CA ALA A 86 13.54 15.79 22.05
C ALA A 86 12.36 16.66 22.58
N PRO A 87 12.46 17.99 22.49
CA PRO A 87 11.41 18.94 22.93
C PRO A 87 10.18 18.94 22.00
N ASP A 88 9.06 19.53 22.47
CA ASP A 88 7.90 19.86 21.60
C ASP A 88 8.14 21.13 20.82
N ASP A 89 8.91 21.01 19.74
CA ASP A 89 9.12 22.07 18.77
C ASP A 89 8.77 21.65 17.33
N ALA A 90 8.64 22.64 16.46
CA ALA A 90 8.24 22.45 15.06
C ALA A 90 9.24 21.59 14.28
N LEU A 91 10.53 21.68 14.59
CA LEU A 91 11.58 20.88 13.94
C LEU A 91 11.47 19.41 14.35
N THR A 92 11.24 19.13 15.62
CA THR A 92 11.01 17.77 16.14
C THR A 92 9.77 17.15 15.49
N GLY A 93 8.69 17.91 15.31
CA GLY A 93 7.51 17.46 14.57
C GLY A 93 7.81 17.08 13.11
N ARG A 94 8.63 17.86 12.41
CA ARG A 94 9.09 17.54 11.04
C ARG A 94 9.96 16.28 11.00
N VAL A 95 10.86 16.11 11.97
CA VAL A 95 11.70 14.91 12.08
C VAL A 95 10.86 13.66 12.39
N PHE A 96 9.85 13.76 13.24
CA PHE A 96 8.89 12.66 13.44
C PHE A 96 8.16 12.30 12.14
N LEU A 97 7.72 13.28 11.34
CA LEU A 97 7.11 12.99 10.04
C LEU A 97 8.12 12.32 9.08
N ALA A 98 9.35 12.82 9.00
CA ALA A 98 10.39 12.21 8.18
C ALA A 98 10.69 10.76 8.61
N GLY A 99 10.79 10.50 9.92
CA GLY A 99 10.92 9.15 10.47
C GLY A 99 9.72 8.25 10.12
N ALA A 100 8.50 8.79 10.18
CA ALA A 100 7.29 8.07 9.79
C ALA A 100 7.32 7.67 8.30
N GLU A 101 7.83 8.56 7.44
CA GLU A 101 8.01 8.29 6.02
C GLU A 101 9.06 7.22 5.74
N LEU A 102 10.23 7.29 6.40
CA LEU A 102 11.26 6.24 6.31
C LEU A 102 10.70 4.90 6.77
N ALA A 103 9.98 4.86 7.89
CA ALA A 103 9.35 3.65 8.40
C ALA A 103 8.31 3.09 7.41
N LYS A 104 7.47 3.93 6.78
CA LYS A 104 6.52 3.49 5.73
C LYS A 104 7.26 2.93 4.51
N ILE A 105 8.35 3.57 4.08
CA ILE A 105 9.17 3.10 2.95
C ILE A 105 9.76 1.73 3.28
N ALA A 106 10.39 1.59 4.45
CA ALA A 106 10.95 0.33 4.93
C ALA A 106 9.89 -0.76 5.05
N ALA A 107 8.73 -0.45 5.64
CA ALA A 107 7.59 -1.37 5.74
C ALA A 107 7.18 -1.90 4.37
N SER A 108 7.08 -0.99 3.41
CA SER A 108 6.64 -1.32 2.06
C SER A 108 7.72 -2.09 1.28
N MET A 109 9.02 -1.90 1.57
CA MET A 109 10.13 -2.69 0.98
C MET A 109 10.09 -4.13 1.49
N HIS A 110 9.95 -4.31 2.81
CA HIS A 110 9.76 -5.64 3.42
C HIS A 110 8.48 -6.32 2.90
N PHE A 111 7.42 -5.55 2.63
CA PHE A 111 6.22 -6.12 2.02
C PHE A 111 6.50 -6.66 0.62
N ASP A 112 7.27 -5.92 -0.18
CA ASP A 112 7.59 -6.32 -1.54
C ASP A 112 8.41 -7.63 -1.56
N THR A 113 9.34 -7.81 -0.61
CA THR A 113 10.14 -9.05 -0.45
C THR A 113 9.46 -10.18 0.31
N GLY A 114 8.25 -9.98 0.83
CA GLY A 114 7.51 -11.01 1.58
C GLY A 114 7.89 -11.14 3.06
N ALA A 115 8.75 -10.26 3.59
CA ALA A 115 9.04 -10.16 5.01
C ALA A 115 7.88 -9.49 5.78
N HIS A 116 6.73 -10.17 5.82
CA HIS A 116 5.45 -9.62 6.29
C HIS A 116 5.49 -9.15 7.75
N GLN A 117 6.17 -9.87 8.63
CA GLN A 117 6.29 -9.51 10.05
C GLN A 117 7.03 -8.19 10.22
N LEU A 118 8.19 -8.05 9.55
CA LEU A 118 8.97 -6.81 9.56
C LEU A 118 8.18 -5.67 8.94
N SER A 119 7.45 -5.94 7.85
CA SER A 119 6.59 -4.96 7.21
C SER A 119 5.53 -4.40 8.16
N GLN A 120 4.75 -5.27 8.83
CA GLN A 120 3.74 -4.85 9.81
C GLN A 120 4.36 -4.02 10.94
N ARG A 121 5.51 -4.46 11.48
CA ARG A 121 6.24 -3.75 12.53
C ARG A 121 6.57 -2.31 12.11
N TYR A 122 7.12 -2.13 10.91
CA TYR A 122 7.47 -0.79 10.43
C TYR A 122 6.25 0.05 10.06
N TYR A 123 5.13 -0.55 9.63
CA TYR A 123 3.87 0.20 9.47
C TYR A 123 3.37 0.73 10.82
N VAL A 124 3.42 -0.06 11.90
CA VAL A 124 3.05 0.39 13.25
C VAL A 124 3.95 1.53 13.71
N ILE A 125 5.27 1.42 13.53
CA ILE A 125 6.23 2.49 13.84
C ILE A 125 5.89 3.77 13.06
N ALA A 126 5.59 3.65 11.76
CA ALA A 126 5.20 4.78 10.93
C ALA A 126 3.92 5.48 11.43
N VAL A 127 2.90 4.72 11.84
CA VAL A 127 1.67 5.29 12.44
C VAL A 127 2.00 6.03 13.73
N GLN A 128 2.79 5.45 14.62
CA GLN A 128 3.17 6.06 15.90
C GLN A 128 3.95 7.37 15.69
N MET A 129 4.95 7.37 14.81
CA MET A 129 5.73 8.57 14.47
C MET A 129 4.88 9.65 13.81
N ALA A 130 3.97 9.27 12.89
CA ALA A 130 3.05 10.21 12.27
C ALA A 130 2.08 10.84 13.28
N THR A 131 1.67 10.07 14.28
CA THR A 131 0.84 10.54 15.40
C THR A 131 1.60 11.54 16.27
N ALA A 132 2.88 11.25 16.56
CA ALA A 132 3.79 12.18 17.26
C ALA A 132 3.93 13.51 16.49
N ALA A 133 4.06 13.43 15.16
CA ALA A 133 4.12 14.57 14.27
C ALA A 133 2.79 15.34 14.12
N LYS A 134 1.70 14.88 14.75
CA LYS A 134 0.33 15.41 14.60
C LYS A 134 -0.16 15.33 13.12
N GLN A 135 0.40 14.40 12.33
CA GLN A 135 0.10 14.19 10.90
C GLN A 135 -0.89 13.05 10.66
N ARG A 136 -2.16 13.26 11.06
CA ARG A 136 -3.22 12.22 10.99
C ARG A 136 -3.53 11.75 9.57
N SER A 137 -3.48 12.63 8.58
CA SER A 137 -3.73 12.25 7.18
C SER A 137 -2.66 11.29 6.66
N PHE A 138 -1.38 11.53 6.97
CA PHE A 138 -0.29 10.62 6.65
C PHE A 138 -0.47 9.27 7.37
N ALA A 139 -0.76 9.27 8.68
CA ALA A 139 -1.01 8.05 9.45
C ALA A 139 -2.13 7.19 8.83
N ALA A 140 -3.23 7.80 8.39
CA ALA A 140 -4.30 7.10 7.69
C ALA A 140 -3.85 6.48 6.36
N THR A 141 -2.93 7.11 5.61
CA THR A 141 -2.34 6.48 4.42
C THR A 141 -1.46 5.27 4.74
N VAL A 142 -0.76 5.30 5.89
CA VAL A 142 0.03 4.17 6.36
C VAL A 142 -0.88 2.99 6.70
N LEU A 143 -2.01 3.26 7.34
CA LEU A 143 -3.00 2.22 7.67
C LEU A 143 -3.73 1.69 6.45
N ALA A 144 -4.01 2.53 5.46
CA ALA A 144 -4.49 2.08 4.16
C ALA A 144 -3.48 1.14 3.44
N ALA A 145 -2.18 1.30 3.69
CA ALA A 145 -1.14 0.40 3.19
C ALA A 145 -1.04 -0.90 4.00
N LEU A 146 -1.18 -0.82 5.33
CA LEU A 146 -1.25 -2.00 6.21
C LEU A 146 -2.50 -2.85 5.93
N ALA A 147 -3.68 -2.23 5.76
CA ALA A 147 -4.91 -2.94 5.39
C ALA A 147 -4.75 -3.68 4.05
N ARG A 148 -4.11 -3.04 3.06
CA ARG A 148 -3.75 -3.70 1.79
C ARG A 148 -2.89 -4.95 2.02
N GLN A 149 -1.94 -4.90 2.94
CA GLN A 149 -1.15 -6.09 3.28
C GLN A 149 -2.02 -7.17 3.93
N CYS A 150 -2.90 -6.81 4.86
CA CYS A 150 -3.85 -7.76 5.46
C CYS A 150 -4.69 -8.45 4.37
N TYR A 151 -5.24 -7.69 3.41
CA TYR A 151 -6.00 -8.25 2.30
C TYR A 151 -5.18 -9.16 1.38
N ASP A 152 -3.94 -8.79 1.05
CA ASP A 152 -3.04 -9.64 0.27
C ASP A 152 -2.68 -10.95 1.01
N LEU A 153 -2.79 -10.97 2.35
CA LEU A 153 -2.55 -12.14 3.20
C LEU A 153 -3.83 -12.90 3.57
N GLY A 154 -5.01 -12.48 3.08
CA GLY A 154 -6.29 -13.10 3.42
C GLY A 154 -6.84 -12.74 4.81
N ALA A 155 -6.19 -11.82 5.54
CA ALA A 155 -6.65 -11.31 6.84
C ALA A 155 -7.70 -10.20 6.64
N THR A 156 -8.82 -10.54 5.99
CA THR A 156 -9.83 -9.56 5.54
C THR A 156 -10.50 -8.80 6.69
N ALA A 157 -10.78 -9.48 7.81
CA ALA A 157 -11.37 -8.87 9.00
C ALA A 157 -10.46 -7.77 9.57
N ASP A 158 -9.19 -8.10 9.83
CA ASP A 158 -8.18 -7.15 10.31
C ASP A 158 -8.06 -5.94 9.37
N GLY A 159 -8.06 -6.18 8.04
CA GLY A 159 -7.99 -5.12 7.05
C GLY A 159 -9.18 -4.16 7.12
N LEU A 160 -10.41 -4.66 7.27
CA LEU A 160 -11.61 -3.85 7.42
C LEU A 160 -11.58 -3.02 8.71
N GLU A 161 -11.17 -3.62 9.82
CA GLU A 161 -11.04 -2.93 11.11
C GLU A 161 -10.00 -1.82 11.06
N ILE A 162 -8.84 -2.07 10.43
CA ILE A 162 -7.79 -1.07 10.22
C ILE A 162 -8.30 0.12 9.40
N VAL A 163 -9.08 -0.14 8.34
CA VAL A 163 -9.66 0.93 7.52
C VAL A 163 -10.74 1.70 8.31
N GLY A 164 -11.56 1.00 9.11
CA GLY A 164 -12.54 1.62 9.99
C GLY A 164 -11.90 2.54 11.03
N LEU A 165 -10.81 2.09 11.66
CA LEU A 165 -9.98 2.93 12.53
C LEU A 165 -9.52 4.18 11.78
N ALA A 166 -9.14 4.04 10.51
CA ALA A 166 -8.66 5.17 9.72
C ALA A 166 -9.69 6.19 9.31
N GLN A 167 -10.90 5.74 9.00
CA GLN A 167 -12.01 6.63 8.79
C GLN A 167 -12.39 7.32 10.10
N HIS A 168 -12.42 6.58 11.22
CA HIS A 168 -12.75 7.15 12.53
C HIS A 168 -11.75 8.22 12.97
N GLY A 169 -10.45 7.95 12.86
CA GLY A 169 -9.37 8.85 13.26
C GLY A 169 -9.25 10.11 12.39
N THR A 170 -9.85 10.13 11.19
CA THR A 170 -9.78 11.26 10.26
C THR A 170 -11.14 11.86 9.90
N ARG A 171 -12.22 11.43 10.55
CA ARG A 171 -13.61 11.84 10.24
C ARG A 171 -13.85 13.36 10.16
N HIS A 172 -13.09 14.14 10.93
CA HIS A 172 -13.23 15.60 11.00
C HIS A 172 -12.28 16.38 10.08
N ASN A 173 -11.24 15.73 9.51
CA ASN A 173 -10.17 16.44 8.78
C ASN A 173 -9.66 15.72 7.53
N ALA A 174 -10.28 14.61 7.12
CA ALA A 174 -9.92 13.92 5.89
C ALA A 174 -10.26 14.75 4.65
N SER A 175 -9.26 15.02 3.81
CA SER A 175 -9.48 15.58 2.47
C SER A 175 -10.31 14.63 1.61
N PRO A 176 -10.98 15.14 0.55
CA PRO A 176 -11.74 14.29 -0.37
C PRO A 176 -10.89 13.15 -0.97
N THR A 177 -9.62 13.42 -1.29
CA THR A 177 -8.67 12.41 -1.78
C THR A 177 -8.36 11.33 -0.74
N LEU A 178 -8.21 11.67 0.54
CA LEU A 178 -8.03 10.68 1.60
C LEU A 178 -9.29 9.83 1.81
N ARG A 179 -10.47 10.45 1.78
CA ARG A 179 -11.75 9.73 1.87
C ARG A 179 -11.90 8.73 0.74
N ALA A 180 -11.59 9.14 -0.49
CA ALA A 180 -11.56 8.27 -1.65
C ALA A 180 -10.61 7.09 -1.45
N MET A 181 -9.37 7.34 -1.04
CA MET A 181 -8.38 6.29 -0.78
C MET A 181 -8.89 5.25 0.23
N LEU A 182 -9.45 5.69 1.36
CA LEU A 182 -9.96 4.80 2.39
C LEU A 182 -11.18 4.00 1.91
N ALA A 183 -12.09 4.63 1.16
CA ALA A 183 -13.24 3.96 0.57
C ALA A 183 -12.83 2.86 -0.43
N THR A 184 -11.77 3.05 -1.22
CA THR A 184 -11.24 1.95 -2.07
C THR A 184 -10.71 0.76 -1.27
N ARG A 185 -10.24 0.98 -0.02
CA ARG A 185 -9.79 -0.10 0.87
C ARG A 185 -10.96 -0.80 1.55
N LEU A 186 -12.04 -0.08 1.89
CA LEU A 186 -13.29 -0.72 2.32
C LEU A 186 -13.87 -1.59 1.21
N ALA A 187 -13.93 -1.07 -0.01
CA ALA A 187 -14.38 -1.82 -1.18
C ALA A 187 -13.56 -3.11 -1.35
N TRP A 188 -12.25 -3.09 -1.09
CA TRP A 188 -11.46 -4.32 -1.10
C TRP A 188 -11.96 -5.36 -0.09
N GLY A 189 -12.12 -4.98 1.17
CA GLY A 189 -12.58 -5.93 2.18
C GLY A 189 -13.95 -6.52 1.86
N HIS A 190 -14.89 -5.70 1.36
CA HIS A 190 -16.20 -6.17 0.91
C HIS A 190 -16.11 -7.10 -0.32
N ALA A 191 -15.23 -6.82 -1.28
CA ALA A 191 -15.00 -7.68 -2.44
C ALA A 191 -14.53 -9.08 -2.02
N GLN A 192 -13.58 -9.16 -1.08
CA GLN A 192 -13.07 -10.44 -0.56
C GLN A 192 -14.09 -11.23 0.26
N ARG A 193 -15.16 -10.58 0.75
CA ARG A 193 -16.27 -11.21 1.46
C ARG A 193 -17.45 -11.54 0.54
N GLY A 194 -17.38 -11.20 -0.75
CA GLY A 194 -18.50 -11.36 -1.69
C GLY A 194 -19.68 -10.42 -1.41
N GLU A 195 -19.48 -9.34 -0.64
CA GLU A 195 -20.57 -8.45 -0.21
C GLU A 195 -20.90 -7.40 -1.28
N VAL A 196 -21.62 -7.82 -2.33
CA VAL A 196 -21.88 -7.03 -3.54
C VAL A 196 -22.45 -5.63 -3.25
N TYR A 197 -23.49 -5.52 -2.42
CA TYR A 197 -24.09 -4.22 -2.11
C TYR A 197 -23.14 -3.28 -1.33
N ALA A 198 -22.43 -3.82 -0.35
CA ALA A 198 -21.48 -3.04 0.45
C ALA A 198 -20.28 -2.61 -0.40
N PHE A 199 -19.84 -3.47 -1.31
CA PHE A 199 -18.82 -3.18 -2.31
C PHE A 199 -19.20 -1.97 -3.18
N HIS A 200 -20.37 -2.03 -3.84
CA HIS A 200 -20.83 -0.96 -4.73
C HIS A 200 -21.01 0.37 -4.00
N ARG A 201 -21.55 0.34 -2.77
CA ARG A 201 -21.63 1.56 -1.93
C ARG A 201 -20.25 2.15 -1.64
N ALA A 202 -19.27 1.30 -1.30
CA ALA A 202 -17.91 1.76 -1.02
C ALA A 202 -17.22 2.32 -2.28
N VAL A 203 -17.44 1.72 -3.45
CA VAL A 203 -16.95 2.24 -4.75
C VAL A 203 -17.58 3.60 -5.05
N GLY A 204 -18.91 3.73 -4.94
CA GLY A 204 -19.60 5.00 -5.15
C GLY A 204 -19.11 6.11 -4.22
N ALA A 205 -18.95 5.81 -2.93
CA ALA A 205 -18.39 6.76 -1.96
C ALA A 205 -16.95 7.16 -2.29
N ALA A 206 -16.16 6.24 -2.85
CA ALA A 206 -14.81 6.52 -3.30
C ALA A 206 -14.82 7.49 -4.49
N GLU A 207 -15.64 7.22 -5.50
CA GLU A 207 -15.76 8.04 -6.71
C GLU A 207 -16.30 9.43 -6.41
N GLU A 208 -17.34 9.53 -5.59
CA GLU A 208 -17.93 10.81 -5.16
C GLU A 208 -16.90 11.67 -4.40
N SER A 209 -16.21 11.07 -3.42
CA SER A 209 -15.15 11.76 -2.68
C SER A 209 -14.01 12.19 -3.60
N PHE A 210 -13.66 11.37 -4.58
CA PHE A 210 -12.59 11.70 -5.53
C PHE A 210 -13.01 12.80 -6.51
N ALA A 211 -14.28 12.86 -6.90
CA ALA A 211 -14.83 13.93 -7.73
C ALA A 211 -14.87 15.27 -6.99
N ALA A 212 -15.08 15.25 -5.67
CA ALA A 212 -15.11 16.44 -4.82
C ALA A 212 -13.73 17.07 -4.53
N ARG A 213 -12.63 16.51 -5.07
CA ARG A 213 -11.28 17.06 -4.87
C ARG A 213 -11.14 18.44 -5.51
N GLN A 214 -10.51 19.37 -4.79
CA GLN A 214 -10.26 20.72 -5.29
C GLN A 214 -8.91 20.76 -6.02
N LEU A 215 -8.92 20.71 -7.35
CA LEU A 215 -7.69 20.68 -8.16
C LEU A 215 -6.79 21.91 -7.95
N ALA A 216 -7.35 23.04 -7.54
CA ALA A 216 -6.61 24.26 -7.25
C ALA A 216 -5.78 24.20 -5.96
N ARG A 217 -6.05 23.23 -5.06
CA ARG A 217 -5.30 23.05 -3.82
C ARG A 217 -4.41 21.81 -3.97
N PRO A 218 -3.07 21.96 -3.92
CA PRO A 218 -2.18 20.81 -4.02
C PRO A 218 -2.43 19.86 -2.84
N GLU A 219 -2.64 18.58 -3.15
CA GLU A 219 -2.69 17.54 -2.14
C GLU A 219 -1.27 17.28 -1.59
N PRO A 220 -1.14 16.86 -0.32
CA PRO A 220 0.13 16.39 0.20
C PRO A 220 0.73 15.27 -0.65
N HIS A 221 2.06 15.19 -0.73
CA HIS A 221 2.76 14.23 -1.59
C HIS A 221 2.42 12.76 -1.28
N TRP A 222 2.03 12.44 -0.04
CA TRP A 222 1.58 11.09 0.33
C TRP A 222 0.20 10.69 -0.20
N LEU A 223 -0.58 11.65 -0.72
CA LEU A 223 -1.85 11.44 -1.41
C LEU A 223 -1.75 11.62 -2.93
N ALA A 224 -0.69 12.27 -3.42
CA ALA A 224 -0.47 12.56 -4.84
C ALA A 224 -0.46 11.30 -5.75
N GLY A 225 -0.24 10.11 -5.18
CA GLY A 225 -0.29 8.85 -5.93
C GLY A 225 -1.70 8.39 -6.32
N LEU A 226 -2.78 8.93 -5.72
CA LEU A 226 -4.14 8.59 -6.11
C LEU A 226 -4.61 9.52 -7.24
N ASP A 227 -4.14 9.27 -8.45
CA ASP A 227 -4.65 9.92 -9.66
C ASP A 227 -5.83 9.14 -10.28
N VAL A 228 -6.35 9.61 -11.41
CA VAL A 228 -7.49 8.96 -12.10
C VAL A 228 -7.15 7.54 -12.54
N ALA A 229 -5.90 7.30 -12.96
CA ALA A 229 -5.47 5.98 -13.42
C ALA A 229 -5.30 5.01 -12.24
N GLU A 230 -4.73 5.44 -11.11
CA GLU A 230 -4.63 4.63 -9.89
C GLU A 230 -6.03 4.33 -9.34
N MET A 231 -6.93 5.32 -9.28
CA MET A 231 -8.32 5.13 -8.82
C MET A 231 -9.04 4.06 -9.66
N ALA A 232 -8.97 4.17 -10.99
CA ALA A 232 -9.58 3.18 -11.88
C ALA A 232 -8.95 1.79 -11.71
N GLY A 233 -7.61 1.72 -11.63
CA GLY A 233 -6.90 0.45 -11.50
C GLY A 233 -7.19 -0.27 -10.19
N VAL A 234 -7.22 0.46 -9.06
CA VAL A 234 -7.57 -0.14 -7.77
C VAL A 234 -9.01 -0.61 -7.74
N ILE A 235 -9.97 0.16 -8.24
CA ILE A 235 -11.39 -0.23 -8.29
C ILE A 235 -11.56 -1.47 -9.18
N GLY A 236 -10.99 -1.46 -10.38
CA GLY A 236 -11.08 -2.57 -11.33
C GLY A 236 -10.48 -3.87 -10.77
N ALA A 237 -9.33 -3.77 -10.08
CA ALA A 237 -8.76 -4.94 -9.39
C ALA A 237 -9.69 -5.50 -8.32
N ARG A 238 -10.52 -4.67 -7.66
CA ARG A 238 -11.49 -5.16 -6.67
C ARG A 238 -12.76 -5.72 -7.29
N PHE A 239 -13.23 -5.17 -8.40
CA PHE A 239 -14.28 -5.80 -9.19
C PHE A 239 -13.86 -7.21 -9.65
N ARG A 240 -12.60 -7.41 -10.05
CA ARG A 240 -12.07 -8.74 -10.34
C ARG A 240 -12.13 -9.64 -9.11
N ASP A 241 -11.69 -9.14 -7.96
CA ASP A 241 -11.72 -9.91 -6.71
C ASP A 241 -13.17 -10.31 -6.34
N LEU A 242 -14.14 -9.41 -6.50
CA LEU A 242 -15.57 -9.69 -6.32
C LEU A 242 -16.14 -10.66 -7.36
N ALA A 243 -15.63 -10.66 -8.59
CA ALA A 243 -16.08 -11.54 -9.67
C ALA A 243 -15.80 -13.04 -9.41
N HIS A 244 -14.91 -13.37 -8.46
CA HIS A 244 -14.77 -14.74 -7.97
C HIS A 244 -15.99 -15.22 -7.17
N HIS A 245 -16.77 -14.30 -6.59
CA HIS A 245 -18.02 -14.57 -5.86
C HIS A 245 -19.25 -14.33 -6.73
N GLU A 246 -19.23 -13.31 -7.58
CA GLU A 246 -20.34 -12.90 -8.43
C GLU A 246 -19.84 -12.66 -9.87
N PRO A 247 -19.82 -13.68 -10.75
CA PRO A 247 -19.17 -13.62 -12.06
C PRO A 247 -19.63 -12.46 -12.96
N THR A 248 -20.87 -11.97 -12.78
CA THR A 248 -21.40 -10.82 -13.53
C THR A 248 -20.58 -9.54 -13.34
N GLN A 249 -19.78 -9.44 -12.26
CA GLN A 249 -18.94 -8.28 -11.98
C GLN A 249 -17.66 -8.21 -12.83
N ALA A 250 -17.30 -9.28 -13.55
CA ALA A 250 -16.08 -9.33 -14.35
C ALA A 250 -16.03 -8.24 -15.45
N HIS A 251 -17.18 -7.87 -16.02
CA HIS A 251 -17.26 -6.80 -17.02
C HIS A 251 -16.83 -5.43 -16.46
N HIS A 252 -17.25 -5.10 -15.24
CA HIS A 252 -16.80 -3.87 -14.57
C HIS A 252 -15.28 -3.90 -14.35
N ALA A 253 -14.73 -5.04 -13.95
CA ALA A 253 -13.29 -5.20 -13.79
C ALA A 253 -12.53 -4.89 -15.09
N ALA A 254 -12.97 -5.47 -16.22
CA ALA A 254 -12.37 -5.22 -17.52
C ALA A 254 -12.42 -3.73 -17.89
N THR A 255 -13.58 -3.08 -17.71
CA THR A 255 -13.78 -1.66 -18.03
C THR A 255 -12.88 -0.76 -17.20
N TYR A 256 -12.84 -0.93 -15.88
CA TYR A 256 -12.03 -0.10 -14.99
C TYR A 256 -10.52 -0.31 -15.21
N ILE A 257 -10.06 -1.56 -15.37
CA ILE A 257 -8.64 -1.84 -15.61
C ILE A 257 -8.20 -1.34 -16.99
N SER A 258 -9.02 -1.49 -18.02
CA SER A 258 -8.71 -0.95 -19.36
C SER A 258 -8.61 0.57 -19.34
N ARG A 259 -9.52 1.26 -18.63
CA ARG A 259 -9.43 2.71 -18.41
C ARG A 259 -8.15 3.09 -17.68
N ALA A 260 -7.76 2.33 -16.67
CA ALA A 260 -6.51 2.56 -15.95
C ALA A 260 -5.30 2.47 -16.89
N LEU A 261 -5.21 1.42 -17.72
CA LEU A 261 -4.16 1.23 -18.72
C LEU A 261 -4.08 2.35 -19.75
N ALA A 262 -5.24 2.88 -20.18
CA ALA A 262 -5.31 3.99 -21.15
C ALA A 262 -4.82 5.32 -20.57
N LEU A 263 -5.05 5.56 -19.27
CA LEU A 263 -4.68 6.81 -18.60
C LEU A 263 -3.27 6.78 -18.00
N ARG A 264 -2.69 5.59 -17.80
CA ARG A 264 -1.44 5.42 -17.06
C ARG A 264 -0.24 5.82 -17.91
N ALA A 265 0.54 6.78 -17.40
CA ALA A 265 1.79 7.21 -18.04
C ALA A 265 2.75 6.04 -18.25
N LEU A 266 3.43 6.00 -19.40
CA LEU A 266 4.35 4.92 -19.79
C LEU A 266 5.51 4.72 -18.80
N ALA A 267 5.96 5.80 -18.15
CA ALA A 267 6.99 5.75 -17.11
C ALA A 267 6.56 4.99 -15.84
N ARG A 268 5.26 4.76 -15.62
CA ARG A 268 4.73 4.00 -14.47
C ARG A 268 4.71 2.49 -14.77
N THR A 269 5.85 1.94 -15.20
CA THR A 269 6.02 0.55 -15.68
C THR A 269 5.49 -0.47 -14.67
N ARG A 270 5.86 -0.35 -13.40
CA ARG A 270 5.40 -1.25 -12.33
C ARG A 270 3.88 -1.26 -12.16
N ASN A 271 3.25 -0.09 -12.14
CA ASN A 271 1.79 0.02 -12.04
C ASN A 271 1.13 -0.53 -13.30
N ARG A 272 1.68 -0.29 -14.50
CA ARG A 272 1.15 -0.84 -15.75
C ARG A 272 1.20 -2.38 -15.77
N ALA A 273 2.29 -2.99 -15.27
CA ALA A 273 2.39 -4.44 -15.14
C ALA A 273 1.29 -5.02 -14.22
N PHE A 274 0.96 -4.36 -13.10
CA PHE A 274 -0.15 -4.78 -12.24
C PHE A 274 -1.50 -4.76 -12.97
N ASP A 275 -1.77 -3.73 -13.77
CA ASP A 275 -3.02 -3.64 -14.53
C ASP A 275 -3.08 -4.69 -15.63
N LEU A 276 -2.00 -4.89 -16.39
CA LEU A 276 -1.93 -5.89 -17.47
C LEU A 276 -2.20 -7.30 -16.93
N ILE A 277 -1.50 -7.69 -15.85
CA ILE A 277 -1.74 -8.96 -15.17
C ILE A 277 -3.16 -9.01 -14.60
N GLY A 278 -3.65 -7.88 -14.07
CA GLY A 278 -5.01 -7.77 -13.54
C GLY A 278 -6.08 -8.05 -14.60
N LEU A 279 -5.95 -7.44 -15.77
CA LEU A 279 -6.84 -7.64 -16.91
C LEU A 279 -6.69 -9.05 -17.50
N ALA A 280 -5.47 -9.58 -17.55
CA ALA A 280 -5.22 -10.96 -17.98
C ALA A 280 -5.99 -11.97 -17.11
N ARG A 281 -6.01 -11.75 -15.79
CA ARG A 281 -6.80 -12.56 -14.85
C ARG A 281 -8.31 -12.40 -15.05
N VAL A 282 -8.78 -11.20 -15.41
CA VAL A 282 -10.19 -10.99 -15.80
C VAL A 282 -10.54 -11.82 -17.03
N HIS A 283 -9.69 -11.85 -18.06
CA HIS A 283 -9.93 -12.67 -19.25
C HIS A 283 -9.95 -14.17 -18.94
N LEU A 284 -9.17 -14.66 -17.98
CA LEU A 284 -9.33 -16.02 -17.50
C LEU A 284 -10.73 -16.21 -16.90
N LEU A 285 -11.21 -15.29 -16.04
CA LEU A 285 -12.55 -15.38 -15.43
C LEU A 285 -13.68 -15.42 -16.47
N THR A 286 -13.54 -14.70 -17.58
CA THR A 286 -14.55 -14.62 -18.64
C THR A 286 -14.39 -15.68 -19.73
N GLY A 287 -13.44 -16.62 -19.60
CA GLY A 287 -13.27 -17.70 -20.57
C GLY A 287 -12.50 -17.33 -21.84
N GLU A 288 -11.64 -16.31 -21.78
CA GLU A 288 -10.84 -15.81 -22.92
C GLU A 288 -9.32 -15.95 -22.66
N PRO A 289 -8.79 -17.16 -22.40
CA PRO A 289 -7.42 -17.36 -21.95
C PRO A 289 -6.34 -16.85 -22.92
N GLU A 290 -6.58 -16.85 -24.23
CA GLU A 290 -5.65 -16.37 -25.25
C GLU A 290 -5.38 -14.86 -25.09
N ARG A 291 -6.44 -14.07 -24.83
CA ARG A 291 -6.30 -12.63 -24.53
C ARG A 291 -5.53 -12.42 -23.23
N GLY A 292 -5.78 -13.28 -22.24
CA GLY A 292 -5.01 -13.28 -21.00
C GLY A 292 -3.51 -13.53 -21.22
N CYS A 293 -3.17 -14.50 -22.06
CA CYS A 293 -1.77 -14.83 -22.39
C CYS A 293 -1.06 -13.68 -23.12
N ALA A 294 -1.74 -13.00 -24.06
CA ALA A 294 -1.19 -11.85 -24.75
C ALA A 294 -0.80 -10.72 -23.78
N LEU A 295 -1.70 -10.37 -22.86
CA LEU A 295 -1.47 -9.34 -21.84
C LEU A 295 -0.36 -9.72 -20.85
N VAL A 296 -0.27 -11.00 -20.47
CA VAL A 296 0.88 -11.48 -19.70
C VAL A 296 2.16 -11.29 -20.49
N GLY A 297 2.18 -11.65 -21.77
CA GLY A 297 3.32 -11.45 -22.67
C GLY A 297 3.81 -9.99 -22.71
N GLU A 298 2.88 -9.02 -22.69
CA GLU A 298 3.20 -7.59 -22.60
C GLU A 298 3.77 -7.19 -21.23
N ALA A 299 3.32 -7.84 -20.14
CA ALA A 299 3.75 -7.51 -18.78
C ALA A 299 5.14 -8.06 -18.44
N LEU A 300 5.55 -9.22 -18.99
CA LEU A 300 6.80 -9.89 -18.62
C LEU A 300 8.05 -9.00 -18.76
N PRO A 301 8.25 -8.21 -19.85
CA PRO A 301 9.42 -7.34 -20.00
C PRO A 301 9.48 -6.20 -18.98
N MET A 302 8.37 -5.88 -18.30
CA MET A 302 8.28 -4.81 -17.31
C MET A 302 8.68 -5.27 -15.90
N ILE A 303 8.91 -6.57 -15.70
CA ILE A 303 9.18 -7.16 -14.39
C ILE A 303 10.68 -7.33 -14.22
N ASP A 304 11.21 -6.77 -13.13
CA ASP A 304 12.58 -7.07 -12.70
C ASP A 304 12.66 -8.54 -12.27
N GLN A 305 13.42 -9.33 -13.03
CA GLN A 305 13.57 -10.77 -12.80
C GLN A 305 14.28 -11.09 -11.48
N ARG A 306 15.16 -10.21 -11.00
CA ARG A 306 15.91 -10.43 -9.75
C ARG A 306 15.03 -10.21 -8.54
N HIS A 307 14.11 -9.26 -8.64
CA HIS A 307 13.25 -8.85 -7.53
C HIS A 307 11.80 -8.63 -8.02
N PRO A 308 11.10 -9.69 -8.47
CA PRO A 308 9.78 -9.56 -9.06
C PRO A 308 8.72 -9.10 -8.04
N GLY A 309 9.03 -9.25 -6.75
CA GLY A 309 8.29 -8.68 -5.63
C GLY A 309 6.79 -8.98 -5.69
N ARG A 310 5.96 -7.95 -5.47
CA ARG A 310 4.49 -8.10 -5.55
C ARG A 310 3.95 -8.36 -6.95
N VAL A 311 4.64 -7.92 -8.00
CA VAL A 311 4.19 -8.14 -9.38
C VAL A 311 4.32 -9.63 -9.71
N GLY A 312 5.45 -10.25 -9.34
CA GLY A 312 5.65 -11.70 -9.46
C GLY A 312 4.60 -12.52 -8.73
N ARG A 313 4.19 -12.12 -7.53
CA ARG A 313 3.08 -12.81 -6.82
C ARG A 313 1.76 -12.75 -7.59
N LYS A 314 1.43 -11.62 -8.22
CA LYS A 314 0.21 -11.53 -9.05
C LYS A 314 0.33 -12.33 -10.34
N LEU A 315 1.54 -12.50 -10.86
CA LEU A 315 1.81 -13.39 -11.99
C LEU A 315 1.66 -14.87 -11.58
N ALA A 316 2.10 -15.24 -10.37
CA ALA A 316 1.85 -16.56 -9.80
C ALA A 316 0.35 -16.83 -9.55
N ASP A 317 -0.42 -15.81 -9.16
CA ASP A 317 -1.88 -15.91 -9.09
C ASP A 317 -2.48 -16.22 -10.46
N TRP A 318 -2.07 -15.48 -11.50
CA TRP A 318 -2.49 -15.77 -12.88
C TRP A 318 -2.11 -17.18 -13.31
N ASN A 319 -0.87 -17.61 -13.02
CA ASN A 319 -0.39 -18.95 -13.38
C ASN A 319 -1.25 -20.05 -12.76
N ARG A 320 -1.62 -19.90 -11.48
CA ARG A 320 -2.53 -20.83 -10.79
C ARG A 320 -3.93 -20.82 -11.39
N GLU A 321 -4.48 -19.65 -11.71
CA GLU A 321 -5.80 -19.50 -12.33
C GLU A 321 -5.86 -20.04 -13.77
N ALA A 322 -4.73 -20.02 -14.48
CA ALA A 322 -4.61 -20.49 -15.86
C ALA A 322 -4.59 -22.02 -15.98
N THR A 323 -4.36 -22.75 -14.88
CA THR A 323 -4.30 -24.23 -14.86
C THR A 323 -5.55 -24.91 -15.44
N ARG A 324 -6.73 -24.28 -15.34
CA ARG A 324 -7.97 -24.77 -15.95
C ARG A 324 -7.97 -24.77 -17.49
N TYR A 325 -7.00 -24.08 -18.11
CA TYR A 325 -6.84 -23.95 -19.57
C TYR A 325 -5.56 -24.61 -20.08
N THR A 326 -4.91 -25.48 -19.29
CA THR A 326 -3.64 -26.15 -19.64
C THR A 326 -3.72 -27.01 -20.90
N SER A 327 -4.92 -27.37 -21.38
CA SER A 327 -5.11 -28.05 -22.66
C SER A 327 -4.68 -27.19 -23.86
N LEU A 328 -4.74 -25.86 -23.74
CA LEU A 328 -4.37 -24.91 -24.78
C LEU A 328 -2.83 -24.72 -24.84
N PRO A 329 -2.18 -24.91 -26.00
CA PRO A 329 -0.73 -24.74 -26.14
C PRO A 329 -0.23 -23.35 -25.71
N ILE A 330 -0.91 -22.28 -26.14
CA ILE A 330 -0.55 -20.90 -25.79
C ILE A 330 -0.53 -20.64 -24.27
N VAL A 331 -1.41 -21.32 -23.53
CA VAL A 331 -1.43 -21.22 -22.07
C VAL A 331 -0.19 -21.87 -21.50
N ARG A 332 0.13 -23.11 -21.89
CA ARG A 332 1.35 -23.81 -21.44
C ARG A 332 2.62 -23.02 -21.75
N ASP A 333 2.76 -22.54 -22.99
CA ASP A 333 3.93 -21.74 -23.41
C ASP A 333 4.07 -20.47 -22.56
N THR A 334 2.96 -19.84 -22.21
CA THR A 334 2.96 -18.66 -21.34
C THR A 334 3.29 -19.02 -19.90
N GLN A 335 2.77 -20.13 -19.37
CA GLN A 335 3.11 -20.63 -18.04
C GLN A 335 4.61 -20.97 -17.94
N ASP A 336 5.21 -21.56 -18.96
CA ASP A 336 6.64 -21.86 -19.00
C ASP A 336 7.49 -20.58 -18.94
N ARG A 337 7.10 -19.54 -19.69
CA ARG A 337 7.74 -18.22 -19.61
C ARG A 337 7.61 -17.57 -18.23
N VAL A 338 6.47 -17.73 -17.58
CA VAL A 338 6.23 -17.25 -16.21
C VAL A 338 7.08 -18.02 -15.19
N CYS A 339 7.19 -19.34 -15.32
CA CYS A 339 8.01 -20.18 -14.46
C CYS A 339 9.50 -19.87 -14.60
N ALA A 340 9.98 -19.64 -15.82
CA ALA A 340 11.37 -19.25 -16.08
C ALA A 340 11.78 -17.96 -15.33
N LEU A 341 10.84 -17.03 -15.15
CA LEU A 341 11.02 -15.81 -14.36
C LEU A 341 11.16 -16.07 -12.85
N ALA A 342 10.52 -17.13 -12.32
CA ALA A 342 10.60 -17.48 -10.90
C ALA A 342 11.88 -18.27 -10.56
N THR A 343 12.42 -19.04 -11.51
CA THR A 343 13.63 -19.83 -11.34
C THR A 343 14.93 -19.06 -11.55
N ALA A 344 14.87 -17.82 -12.05
CA ALA A 344 16.02 -16.94 -12.26
C ALA A 344 16.49 -16.20 -10.98
N THR A 345 15.94 -16.55 -9.82
CA THR A 345 16.19 -15.95 -8.49
C THR A 345 16.88 -16.93 -7.57
#